data_AF-A0A920J5M8-F1
#
_entry.id   AF-A0A920J5M8-F1
#
_cell.length_a   1.000
_cell.length_b   1.000
_cell.length_c   1.000
_cell.angle_alpha   90.00
_cell.angle_beta   90.00
_cell.angle_gamma   90.00
#
_symmetry.space_group_name_H-M   'P 1'
#
loop_
_entity.id
_entity.type
_entity.pdbx_description
1 polymer ?
#
loop_
_entity_poly.entity_id
_entity_poly.type
_entity_poly.pdbx_seq_one_letter_code
_entity_poly.pdbx_strand_id
1 'polypeptide(L)' 'MAFRLDPCLVQNPLIVTGPKVAEGEIAHSGVEMIDLLPTCLEIAETDASHTHFWGKTCFLPQRFQY' A
#
# COMPACT_ATOMS: atom_id res chain seq x y z
N MET A 1 -12.00 20.89 -20.95
CA MET A 1 -10.98 21.29 -19.97
C MET A 1 -11.15 20.37 -18.76
N ALA A 2 -10.22 19.46 -18.50
CA ALA A 2 -10.37 18.51 -17.40
C ALA A 2 -9.97 19.18 -16.09
N PHE A 3 -10.91 19.31 -15.15
CA PHE A 3 -10.61 19.68 -13.76
C PHE A 3 -9.90 18.48 -13.12
N ARG A 4 -8.57 18.43 -13.20
CA ARG A 4 -7.79 17.45 -12.46
C ARG A 4 -7.66 17.95 -11.03
N LEU A 5 -8.03 17.11 -10.06
CA LEU A 5 -7.79 17.40 -8.65
C LEU A 5 -6.29 17.62 -8.44
N ASP A 6 -5.97 18.57 -7.57
CA ASP A 6 -4.59 18.83 -7.19
C ASP A 6 -3.99 17.55 -6.56
N PRO A 7 -2.75 17.15 -6.91
CA PRO A 7 -2.09 15.99 -6.31
C PRO A 7 -2.11 15.98 -4.78
N CYS A 8 -2.03 17.15 -4.13
CA CYS A 8 -2.08 17.22 -2.65
C CYS A 8 -3.40 16.71 -2.06
N LEU A 9 -4.47 16.64 -2.85
CA LEU A 9 -5.77 16.13 -2.41
C LEU A 9 -5.90 14.61 -2.57
N VAL A 10 -5.03 13.97 -3.36
CA VAL A 10 -5.14 12.55 -3.73
C VAL A 10 -3.90 11.73 -3.36
N GLN A 11 -2.77 12.37 -3.07
CA GLN A 11 -1.52 11.73 -2.69
C GLN A 11 -1.25 11.92 -1.18
N ASN A 12 -1.92 11.10 -0.38
CA ASN A 12 -1.70 11.10 1.06
C ASN A 12 -0.40 10.36 1.42
N PRO A 13 0.42 10.89 2.34
CA PRO A 13 1.57 10.15 2.85
C PRO A 13 1.09 8.93 3.66
N LEU A 14 1.69 7.78 3.38
CA LEU A 14 1.50 6.56 4.17
C LEU A 14 2.77 6.26 4.96
N ILE A 15 2.64 6.17 6.29
CA ILE A 15 3.74 5.84 7.20
C ILE A 15 3.38 4.52 7.87
N VAL A 16 4.26 3.52 7.79
CA VAL A 16 4.03 2.19 8.34
C VAL A 16 5.18 1.78 9.26
N THR A 17 4.85 1.12 10.36
CA THR A 17 5.80 0.46 11.26
C THR A 17 5.27 -0.92 11.61
N GLY A 18 6.16 -1.89 11.77
CA GLY A 18 5.75 -3.24 12.13
C GLY A 18 6.84 -4.29 11.90
N PRO A 19 6.55 -5.55 12.28
CA PRO A 19 7.42 -6.67 11.99
C PRO A 19 7.58 -6.84 10.48
N LYS A 20 8.80 -7.16 10.02
CA LYS A 20 9.14 -7.37 8.60
C LYS A 20 9.03 -6.10 7.72
N VAL A 21 8.90 -4.90 8.31
CA VAL A 21 9.00 -3.61 7.61
C VAL A 21 10.45 -3.12 7.66
N ALA A 22 10.99 -2.62 6.54
CA ALA A 22 12.34 -2.09 6.49
C ALA A 22 12.46 -0.78 7.30
N GLU A 23 13.55 -0.65 8.06
CA GLU A 23 13.77 0.50 8.94
C GLU A 23 14.34 1.69 8.17
N GLY A 24 13.70 2.86 8.32
CA GLY A 24 14.16 4.11 7.71
C GLY A 24 14.02 4.20 6.19
N GLU A 25 13.41 3.21 5.56
CA GLU A 25 13.25 3.16 4.10
C GLU A 25 12.05 4.00 3.62
N ILE A 26 12.22 4.61 2.45
CA ILE A 26 11.18 5.39 1.77
C ILE A 26 10.87 4.71 0.44
N ALA A 27 9.63 4.25 0.28
CA ALA A 27 9.13 3.76 -0.99
C ALA A 27 8.56 4.93 -1.82
N HIS A 28 9.00 5.06 -3.07
CA HIS A 28 8.45 6.03 -4.03
C HIS A 28 7.40 5.41 -4.97
N SER A 29 7.15 4.10 -4.84
CA SER A 29 6.08 3.42 -5.57
C SER A 29 4.72 3.90 -5.08
N GLY A 30 3.79 4.09 -6.02
CA GLY A 30 2.41 4.43 -5.69
C GLY A 30 1.71 3.25 -5.00
N VAL A 31 1.10 3.53 -3.86
CA VAL A 31 0.21 2.63 -3.13
C VAL A 31 -1.19 3.20 -3.19
N GLU A 32 -2.16 2.38 -3.57
CA GLU A 32 -3.57 2.75 -3.57
C GLU A 32 -4.20 2.40 -2.21
N MET A 33 -5.24 3.12 -1.80
CA MET A 33 -5.87 2.88 -0.49
C MET A 33 -6.47 1.47 -0.36
N ILE A 34 -6.83 0.83 -1.48
CA ILE A 34 -7.33 -0.55 -1.52
C ILE A 34 -6.27 -1.60 -1.21
N ASP A 35 -4.99 -1.24 -1.30
CA ASP A 35 -3.84 -2.13 -1.04
C ASP A 35 -3.60 -2.32 0.47
N LEU A 36 -4.12 -1.42 1.31
CA LEU A 36 -3.88 -1.44 2.75
C LEU A 36 -4.43 -2.69 3.44
N LEU A 37 -5.65 -3.10 3.12
CA LEU A 37 -6.25 -4.26 3.77
C LEU A 37 -5.55 -5.58 3.43
N PRO A 38 -5.30 -5.91 2.14
CA PRO A 38 -4.47 -7.07 1.78
C PRO A 38 -3.10 -7.07 2.49
N THR A 39 -2.48 -5.90 2.62
CA THR A 39 -1.21 -5.73 3.32
C THR A 39 -1.32 -6.07 4.82
N CYS A 40 -2.37 -5.58 5.49
CA CYS A 40 -2.61 -5.87 6.91
C CYS A 40 -2.86 -7.36 7.15
N LEU A 41 -3.61 -8.02 6.26
CA LEU A 41 -3.93 -9.45 6.35
C LEU A 41 -2.66 -10.31 6.20
N GLU A 42 -1.77 -9.94 5.28
CA GLU A 42 -0.48 -10.63 5.12
C GLU A 42 0.39 -10.48 6.37
N ILE A 43 0.53 -9.26 6.91
CA ILE A 43 1.31 -9.03 8.13
C ILE A 43 0.75 -9.82 9.31
N ALA A 44 -0.58 -9.89 9.41
CA ALA A 44 -1.28 -10.62 10.46
C ALA A 44 -1.34 -12.14 10.20
N GLU A 45 -0.77 -12.62 9.08
CA GLU A 45 -0.77 -14.03 8.67
C GLU A 45 -2.18 -14.66 8.72
N THR A 46 -3.18 -13.88 8.26
CA THR A 46 -4.60 -14.26 8.32
C THR A 46 -5.28 -14.16 6.96
N ASP A 47 -6.20 -15.08 6.70
CA ASP A 47 -7.00 -15.08 5.48
C ASP A 47 -8.23 -14.17 5.60
N ALA A 48 -8.63 -13.58 4.46
CA ALA A 48 -9.89 -12.85 4.38
C ALA A 48 -11.08 -13.82 4.19
N SER A 49 -12.14 -13.63 4.96
CA SER A 49 -13.40 -14.37 4.75
C SER A 49 -14.19 -13.88 3.51
N HIS A 50 -13.90 -12.66 3.03
CA HIS A 50 -14.50 -12.08 1.83
C HIS A 50 -13.39 -11.72 0.85
N THR A 51 -13.55 -12.05 -0.44
CA THR A 51 -12.46 -11.97 -1.43
C THR A 51 -12.64 -10.86 -2.47
N HIS A 52 -13.64 -9.98 -2.32
CA HIS A 52 -13.86 -8.83 -3.20
C HIS A 52 -12.90 -7.67 -2.89
N PHE A 53 -11.60 -7.96 -2.80
CA PHE A 53 -10.55 -6.98 -2.67
C PHE A 53 -9.74 -6.96 -3.97
N TRP A 54 -9.71 -5.83 -4.66
CA TRP A 54 -8.88 -5.66 -5.87
C TRP A 54 -7.44 -5.24 -5.56
N GLY A 55 -7.19 -4.80 -4.32
CA GLY A 55 -5.88 -4.34 -3.90
C GLY A 55 -4.85 -5.46 -3.80
N LYS A 56 -3.59 -5.08 -3.78
CA LYS A 56 -2.42 -5.96 -3.64
C LYS A 56 -1.71 -5.61 -2.33
N THR A 57 -0.91 -6.53 -1.83
CA THR A 57 -0.04 -6.22 -0.68
C THR A 57 1.11 -5.28 -1.08
N CYS A 58 1.43 -4.35 -0.19
CA CYS A 58 2.44 -3.30 -0.39
C CYS A 58 3.88 -3.81 -0.21
N PHE A 59 4.09 -4.91 0.52
CA PHE A 59 5.43 -5.35 0.94
C PHE A 59 6.03 -6.46 0.07
N LEU A 60 5.43 -6.77 -1.09
CA LEU A 60 6.01 -7.77 -1.99
C LEU A 60 7.40 -7.32 -2.50
N PRO A 61 8.40 -8.22 -2.48
CA PRO A 61 9.77 -7.91 -2.89
C PRO A 61 9.94 -7.56 -4.38
N GLN A 62 8.89 -7.69 -5.20
CA GLN A 62 8.97 -7.48 -6.65
C GLN A 62 8.81 -6.02 -7.11
N ARG A 63 8.73 -5.04 -6.20
CA ARG A 63 8.53 -3.62 -6.58
C ARG A 63 9.47 -2.58 -5.97
N PHE A 64 10.49 -3.01 -5.23
CA PHE A 64 11.63 -2.15 -4.88
C PHE A 64 12.73 -2.15 -5.95
N GLN A 65 12.43 -2.64 -7.16
CA GLN A 65 13.29 -2.53 -8.32
C GLN A 65 12.60 -1.73 -9.43
N TYR A 66 13.27 -0.60 -9.74
CA TYR A 66 13.10 0.35 -10.84
C TYR A 66 11.91 1.32 -10.77
#